data_AF-A0A1H0S376-F1
#
_entry.id   AF-A0A1H0S376-F1
#
_cell.length_a   1.000
_cell.length_b   1.000
_cell.length_c   1.000
_cell.angle_alpha   90.00
_cell.angle_beta   90.00
_cell.angle_gamma   90.00
#
_symmetry.space_group_name_H-M   'P 1'
#
loop_
_entity.id
_entity.type
_entity.pdbx_description
1 polymer ?
#
loop_
_entity_poly.entity_id
_entity_poly.type
_entity_poly.pdbx_seq_one_letter_code
_entity_poly.pdbx_strand_id
1 'polypeptide(L)'
;MRTRRLVTGLVVATSVLATGSNAIAVADQSPTAGTTPSEFTETVTKEVVSTSNTADFWTKERMRRAVPAPMPRPSDGQVSDPEEQENVLPQQSEQGSLPRGVSTPQSSTEPRASAISRAQRWTEPGIPASTTGKIFAEGPQGQLYECSGSVITADNQNTVWTAGHCLHNGNGQFYSNITFVPAHDNGEAPYGE
;
A
#
# COMPACT_ATOMS: atom_id res chain seq x y z
N MET A 1 -60.65 0.94 10.95
CA MET A 1 -61.22 1.20 9.62
C MET A 1 -60.57 2.43 9.00
N ARG A 2 -59.68 2.24 8.03
CA ARG A 2 -59.36 3.18 6.93
C ARG A 2 -58.34 2.49 6.02
N THR A 3 -58.88 1.85 4.99
CA THR A 3 -58.16 1.15 3.93
C THR A 3 -57.62 2.16 2.91
N ARG A 4 -56.33 2.06 2.56
CA ARG A 4 -55.78 2.67 1.35
C ARG A 4 -55.16 1.58 0.49
N ARG A 5 -55.67 1.50 -0.74
CA ARG A 5 -55.43 0.46 -1.75
C ARG A 5 -54.11 0.74 -2.46
N LEU A 6 -53.35 -0.33 -2.71
CA LEU A 6 -52.21 -0.39 -3.62
C LEU A 6 -52.73 -0.31 -5.07
N VAL A 7 -52.10 0.51 -5.91
CA VAL A 7 -52.28 0.50 -7.36
C VAL A 7 -50.95 0.12 -7.99
N THR A 8 -50.90 -1.13 -8.46
CA THR A 8 -49.80 -1.72 -9.23
C THR A 8 -49.92 -1.23 -10.67
N GLY A 9 -48.94 -0.44 -11.14
CA GLY A 9 -48.84 0.01 -12.52
C GLY A 9 -47.83 -0.83 -13.30
N LEU A 10 -48.33 -1.79 -14.09
CA LEU A 10 -47.58 -2.58 -15.06
C LEU A 10 -47.30 -1.70 -16.29
N VAL A 11 -46.02 -1.46 -16.62
CA VAL A 11 -45.62 -0.87 -17.90
C VAL A 11 -44.94 -1.95 -18.73
N VAL A 12 -45.59 -2.32 -19.84
CA VAL A 12 -45.07 -3.18 -20.91
C VAL A 12 -44.85 -2.30 -22.14
N ALA A 13 -43.89 -2.71 -22.98
CA ALA A 13 -43.57 -2.28 -24.36
C ALA A 13 -42.29 -1.42 -24.44
N THR A 14 -41.34 -1.62 -25.36
CA THR A 14 -41.20 -2.56 -26.48
C THR A 14 -39.73 -2.49 -26.92
N SER A 15 -39.13 -3.62 -27.25
CA SER A 15 -37.78 -3.76 -27.81
C SER A 15 -37.74 -3.26 -29.26
N VAL A 16 -36.83 -2.33 -29.56
CA VAL A 16 -36.46 -1.94 -30.92
C VAL A 16 -35.15 -2.64 -31.28
N LEU A 17 -35.19 -3.56 -32.24
CA LEU A 17 -34.01 -4.05 -32.95
C LEU A 17 -33.60 -2.99 -33.97
N ALA A 18 -32.41 -2.42 -33.81
CA ALA A 18 -31.73 -1.67 -34.85
C ALA A 18 -30.73 -2.59 -35.56
N THR A 19 -31.05 -2.97 -36.78
CA THR A 19 -30.14 -3.57 -37.76
C THR A 19 -29.64 -2.48 -38.72
N GLY A 20 -28.36 -2.57 -39.11
CA GLY A 20 -27.72 -1.75 -40.14
C GLY A 20 -26.52 -0.97 -39.61
N SER A 21 -25.37 -0.86 -40.29
CA SER A 21 -24.90 -1.37 -41.58
C SER A 21 -23.37 -1.36 -41.53
N ASN A 22 -22.74 -2.31 -42.23
CA ASN A 22 -21.30 -2.41 -42.34
C ASN A 22 -20.73 -1.23 -43.14
N ALA A 23 -19.86 -0.43 -42.52
CA ALA A 23 -18.97 0.48 -43.23
C ALA A 23 -17.57 -0.13 -43.22
N ILE A 24 -17.12 -0.58 -44.40
CA ILE A 24 -15.75 -0.99 -44.67
C ILE A 24 -14.93 0.30 -44.72
N ALA A 25 -14.20 0.62 -43.66
CA ALA A 25 -13.15 1.63 -43.70
C ALA A 25 -11.95 1.01 -44.43
N VAL A 26 -11.66 1.54 -45.61
CA VAL A 26 -10.47 1.18 -46.40
C VAL A 26 -9.23 1.67 -45.64
N ALA A 27 -8.30 0.76 -45.42
CA ALA A 27 -7.00 1.04 -44.83
C ALA A 27 -6.21 2.01 -45.71
N ASP A 28 -5.69 3.09 -45.11
CA ASP A 28 -4.58 3.84 -45.67
C ASP A 28 -3.30 3.37 -44.97
N GLN A 29 -2.45 2.66 -45.70
CA GLN A 29 -1.15 2.20 -45.24
C GLN A 29 -0.06 2.99 -45.96
N SER A 30 0.83 3.64 -45.18
CA SER A 30 2.28 3.81 -45.46
C SER A 30 2.95 4.67 -44.36
N PRO A 31 4.27 4.56 -44.13
CA PRO A 31 5.10 3.38 -43.90
C PRO A 31 5.76 3.41 -42.49
N THR A 32 6.28 2.27 -42.08
CA THR A 32 6.98 1.99 -40.81
C THR A 32 8.25 2.82 -40.59
N ALA A 33 8.38 3.45 -39.41
CA ALA A 33 9.66 3.69 -38.74
C ALA A 33 9.45 3.91 -37.23
N GLY A 34 10.13 3.11 -36.41
CA GLY A 34 10.30 3.34 -34.97
C GLY A 34 9.57 2.32 -34.10
N THR A 35 10.32 1.37 -33.57
CA THR A 35 9.94 0.53 -32.43
C THR A 35 9.41 1.41 -31.31
N THR A 36 8.11 1.48 -31.12
CA THR A 36 7.48 2.03 -29.91
C THR A 36 7.88 1.13 -28.74
N PRO A 37 8.37 1.69 -27.62
CA PRO A 37 8.46 0.91 -26.38
C PRO A 37 7.06 0.34 -26.12
N SER A 38 6.98 -0.97 -25.89
CA SER A 38 5.74 -1.63 -25.46
C SER A 38 5.25 -0.90 -24.21
N GLU A 39 4.25 -0.05 -24.38
CA GLU A 39 3.59 0.64 -23.29
C GLU A 39 2.94 -0.44 -22.44
N PHE A 40 3.55 -0.76 -21.30
CA PHE A 40 2.90 -1.58 -20.29
C PHE A 40 1.65 -0.83 -19.87
N THR A 41 0.51 -1.21 -20.45
CA THR A 41 -0.79 -0.72 -20.03
C THR A 41 -1.13 -1.42 -18.71
N GLU A 42 -0.44 -1.03 -17.64
CA GLU A 42 -0.77 -1.46 -16.29
C GLU A 42 -2.11 -0.82 -15.93
N THR A 43 -3.13 -1.65 -15.73
CA THR A 43 -4.43 -1.17 -15.26
C THR A 43 -4.30 -0.77 -13.80
N VAL A 44 -4.28 0.53 -13.52
CA VAL A 44 -4.34 1.04 -12.15
C VAL A 44 -5.77 0.89 -11.64
N THR A 45 -6.05 -0.23 -10.96
CA THR A 45 -7.32 -0.44 -10.27
C THR A 45 -7.39 0.46 -9.03
N LYS A 46 -8.34 1.39 -9.02
CA LYS A 46 -8.71 2.17 -7.82
C LYS A 46 -9.89 1.49 -7.15
N GLU A 47 -9.65 0.79 -6.06
CA GLU A 47 -10.69 0.18 -5.24
C GLU A 47 -10.91 1.04 -3.97
N VAL A 48 -12.15 1.43 -3.71
CA VAL A 48 -12.55 2.13 -2.49
C VAL A 48 -13.25 1.12 -1.59
N VAL A 49 -12.53 0.61 -0.59
CA VAL A 49 -13.08 -0.33 0.40
C VAL A 49 -13.77 0.47 1.50
N SER A 50 -15.02 0.11 1.84
CA SER A 50 -15.76 0.72 2.94
C SER A 50 -15.05 0.49 4.28
N THR A 51 -14.80 1.57 5.04
CA THR A 51 -14.08 1.54 6.32
C THR A 51 -14.96 1.30 7.54
N SER A 52 -16.30 1.29 7.38
CA SER A 52 -17.24 1.42 8.50
C SER A 52 -17.18 0.29 9.55
N ASN A 53 -16.52 -0.83 9.23
CA ASN A 53 -16.41 -1.98 10.12
C ASN A 53 -14.95 -2.33 10.49
N THR A 54 -13.95 -1.65 9.93
CA THR A 54 -12.54 -2.03 10.12
C THR A 54 -12.01 -1.65 11.50
N ALA A 55 -12.38 -0.46 12.01
CA ALA A 55 -12.00 -0.05 13.36
C ALA A 55 -12.60 -0.98 14.44
N ASP A 56 -13.89 -1.35 14.28
CA ASP A 56 -14.55 -2.30 15.20
C ASP A 56 -13.99 -3.72 15.08
N PHE A 57 -13.45 -4.08 13.90
CA PHE A 57 -12.82 -5.36 13.69
C PHE A 57 -11.51 -5.49 14.49
N TRP A 58 -10.69 -4.45 14.59
CA TRP A 58 -9.40 -4.55 15.28
C TRP A 58 -9.49 -4.28 16.76
N THR A 59 -9.58 -5.36 17.54
CA THR A 59 -9.37 -5.32 18.99
C THR A 59 -7.88 -5.42 19.32
N LYS A 60 -7.47 -4.91 20.50
CA LYS A 60 -6.08 -5.09 21.00
C LYS A 60 -5.65 -6.55 20.99
N GLU A 61 -6.56 -7.48 21.28
CA GLU A 61 -6.28 -8.91 21.24
C GLU A 61 -6.04 -9.43 19.82
N ARG A 62 -6.85 -8.98 18.84
CA ARG A 62 -6.65 -9.31 17.43
C ARG A 62 -5.33 -8.75 16.89
N MET A 63 -4.95 -7.54 17.28
CA MET A 63 -3.65 -6.96 16.91
C MET A 63 -2.48 -7.76 17.51
N ARG A 64 -2.55 -8.13 18.80
CA ARG A 64 -1.48 -8.89 19.47
C ARG A 64 -1.26 -10.30 18.92
N ARG A 65 -2.33 -10.96 18.44
CA ARG A 65 -2.25 -12.30 17.85
C ARG A 65 -1.90 -12.29 16.35
N ALA A 66 -1.82 -11.11 15.72
CA ALA A 66 -1.44 -11.02 14.32
C ALA A 66 -0.01 -11.52 14.14
N VAL A 67 0.23 -12.23 13.04
CA VAL A 67 1.55 -12.81 12.74
C VAL A 67 2.19 -12.08 11.55
N PRO A 68 3.53 -12.06 11.40
CA PRO A 68 4.15 -11.43 10.24
C PRO A 68 3.57 -11.93 8.91
N ALA A 69 3.31 -11.01 7.97
CA ALA A 69 2.85 -11.37 6.63
C ALA A 69 3.87 -12.29 5.94
N PRO A 70 3.44 -13.29 5.15
CA PRO A 70 4.35 -14.20 4.48
C PRO A 70 5.25 -13.46 3.47
N MET A 71 6.55 -13.73 3.53
CA MET A 71 7.48 -13.20 2.53
C MET A 71 7.29 -13.90 1.19
N PRO A 72 7.22 -13.15 0.08
CA PRO A 72 7.31 -13.74 -1.26
C PRO A 72 8.63 -14.49 -1.38
N ARG A 73 8.57 -15.75 -1.84
CA ARG A 73 9.79 -16.49 -2.20
C ARG A 73 10.14 -16.16 -3.65
N PRO A 74 11.42 -15.90 -3.96
CA PRO A 74 11.87 -15.91 -5.34
C PRO A 74 11.51 -17.26 -6.00
N SER A 75 11.14 -17.24 -7.27
CA SER A 75 10.96 -18.47 -8.04
C SER A 75 12.27 -19.25 -8.11
N ASP A 76 12.20 -20.58 -8.04
CA ASP A 76 13.37 -21.46 -8.20
C ASP A 76 14.09 -21.10 -9.50
N GLY A 77 15.38 -20.73 -9.40
CA GLY A 77 16.22 -20.29 -10.52
C GLY A 77 16.64 -18.81 -10.51
N GLN A 78 16.12 -17.98 -9.60
CA GLN A 78 16.61 -16.61 -9.38
C GLN A 78 17.53 -16.44 -8.17
N VAL A 79 17.72 -17.51 -7.39
CA VAL A 79 18.64 -17.52 -6.25
C VAL A 79 19.92 -18.22 -6.71
N SER A 80 20.87 -17.46 -7.25
CA SER A 80 22.27 -17.86 -7.06
C SER A 80 22.51 -17.87 -5.55
N ASP A 81 23.18 -18.91 -5.02
CA ASP A 81 23.57 -18.98 -3.61
C ASP A 81 24.02 -17.59 -3.16
N PRO A 82 23.42 -16.99 -2.11
CA PRO A 82 23.97 -15.77 -1.58
C PRO A 82 25.33 -16.16 -1.01
N GLU A 83 26.40 -15.83 -1.73
CA GLU A 83 27.64 -15.46 -1.04
C GLU A 83 27.20 -14.53 0.08
N GLU A 84 27.60 -14.86 1.30
CA GLU A 84 27.30 -14.12 2.51
C GLU A 84 27.80 -12.68 2.31
N GLN A 85 26.97 -11.84 1.69
CA GLN A 85 27.23 -10.43 1.57
C GLN A 85 27.11 -9.93 2.99
N GLU A 86 28.27 -9.80 3.64
CA GLU A 86 28.42 -8.91 4.77
C GLU A 86 27.76 -7.60 4.35
N ASN A 87 26.63 -7.26 4.98
CA ASN A 87 25.94 -5.98 4.82
C ASN A 87 26.79 -4.85 5.45
N VAL A 88 28.08 -4.83 5.15
CA VAL A 88 28.99 -3.75 5.43
C VAL A 88 28.82 -2.80 4.26
N LEU A 89 27.87 -1.87 4.41
CA LEU A 89 27.88 -0.68 3.57
C LEU A 89 29.27 -0.06 3.69
N PRO A 90 29.99 0.22 2.58
CA PRO A 90 31.20 1.02 2.67
C PRO A 90 30.84 2.32 3.38
N GLN A 91 31.68 2.77 4.31
CA GLN A 91 31.50 4.05 4.99
C GLN A 91 31.57 5.16 3.94
N GLN A 92 30.44 5.51 3.32
CA GLN A 92 30.32 6.67 2.45
C GLN A 92 30.16 7.89 3.34
N SER A 93 31.28 8.56 3.62
CA SER A 93 31.28 9.94 4.10
C SER A 93 31.10 10.88 2.91
N GLU A 94 29.91 10.90 2.31
CA GLU A 94 29.54 12.00 1.42
C GLU A 94 28.75 13.04 2.21
N GLN A 95 29.00 14.32 1.92
CA GLN A 95 28.22 15.40 2.51
C GLN A 95 26.78 15.23 2.04
N GLY A 96 25.87 14.83 2.94
CA GLY A 96 24.45 14.74 2.62
C GLY A 96 23.96 16.06 2.02
N SER A 97 23.16 15.98 0.96
CA SER A 97 22.62 17.18 0.32
C SER A 97 21.67 17.88 1.29
N LEU A 98 21.95 19.16 1.56
CA LEU A 98 21.07 19.97 2.38
C LEU A 98 19.75 20.24 1.65
N PRO A 99 18.61 20.29 2.36
CA PRO A 99 17.36 20.79 1.78
C PRO A 99 17.58 22.21 1.23
N ARG A 100 16.98 22.48 0.07
CA ARG A 100 17.10 23.76 -0.64
C ARG A 100 16.69 24.92 0.30
N GLY A 101 17.66 25.74 0.70
CA GLY A 101 17.44 26.91 1.55
C GLY A 101 18.27 26.99 2.84
N VAL A 102 19.09 25.99 3.16
CA VAL A 102 20.00 26.03 4.32
C VAL A 102 21.43 26.31 3.85
N SER A 103 21.93 27.53 4.06
CA SER A 103 23.27 27.96 3.61
C SER A 103 24.34 27.96 4.71
N THR A 104 24.03 27.44 5.91
CA THR A 104 24.98 27.48 7.02
C THR A 104 25.41 26.06 7.39
N PRO A 105 26.70 25.70 7.28
CA PRO A 105 27.22 24.47 7.84
C PRO A 105 27.10 24.54 9.36
N GLN A 106 26.14 23.81 9.94
CA GLN A 106 26.07 23.65 11.38
C GLN A 106 27.21 22.70 11.76
N SER A 107 28.25 23.23 12.41
CA SER A 107 29.27 22.41 13.06
C SER A 107 28.62 21.73 14.26
N SER A 108 27.98 20.58 14.01
CA SER A 108 27.41 19.77 15.06
C SER A 108 28.53 18.97 15.72
N THR A 109 28.89 19.33 16.96
CA THR A 109 29.56 18.44 17.91
C THR A 109 28.57 17.39 18.44
N GLU A 110 27.76 16.82 17.54
CA GLU A 110 26.85 15.72 17.87
C GLU A 110 27.70 14.45 18.01
N PRO A 111 27.43 13.60 19.02
CA PRO A 111 28.12 12.33 19.14
C PRO A 111 27.93 11.56 17.84
N ARG A 112 29.02 11.18 17.18
CA ARG A 112 28.98 10.22 16.06
C ARG A 112 28.16 9.04 16.55
N ALA A 113 27.06 8.74 15.85
CA ALA A 113 26.24 7.57 16.10
C ALA A 113 27.19 6.39 16.30
N SER A 114 27.30 5.90 17.54
CA SER A 114 28.05 4.68 17.81
C SER A 114 27.43 3.60 16.94
N ALA A 115 28.25 2.73 16.34
CA ALA A 115 27.74 1.64 15.54
C ALA A 115 26.78 0.79 16.39
N ILE A 116 25.48 1.05 16.27
CA ILE A 116 24.46 0.34 17.02
C ILE A 116 24.24 -0.95 16.25
N SER A 117 24.89 -2.04 16.70
CA SER A 117 24.75 -3.36 16.07
C SER A 117 23.41 -4.03 16.36
N ARG A 118 22.55 -3.39 17.16
CA ARG A 118 21.20 -3.85 17.49
C ARG A 118 20.22 -2.69 17.45
N ALA A 119 19.10 -2.90 16.77
CA ALA A 119 17.98 -1.97 16.81
C ALA A 119 17.54 -1.75 18.27
N GLN A 120 17.30 -0.49 18.63
CA GLN A 120 16.74 -0.12 19.93
C GLN A 120 15.31 0.41 19.74
N ARG A 121 14.49 0.28 20.78
CA ARG A 121 13.16 0.88 20.78
C ARG A 121 13.31 2.40 20.80
N TRP A 122 12.62 3.07 19.88
CA TRP A 122 12.45 4.52 19.92
C TRP A 122 11.43 4.90 20.98
N THR A 123 11.77 5.83 21.88
CA THR A 123 10.93 6.21 23.03
C THR A 123 10.44 7.66 23.00
N GLU A 124 10.97 8.48 22.10
CA GLU A 124 10.61 9.89 22.02
C GLU A 124 9.35 10.12 21.16
N PRO A 125 8.49 11.10 21.50
CA PRO A 125 7.41 11.51 20.62
C PRO A 125 7.94 12.20 19.36
N GLY A 126 7.09 12.34 18.33
CA GLY A 126 7.46 12.98 17.06
C GLY A 126 8.07 12.00 16.05
N ILE A 127 8.87 12.50 15.10
CA ILE A 127 9.42 11.68 14.01
C ILE A 127 10.59 10.82 14.53
N PRO A 128 10.64 9.51 14.19
CA PRO A 128 9.77 8.80 13.25
C PRO A 128 8.51 8.19 13.86
N ALA A 129 8.33 8.20 15.18
CA ALA A 129 7.18 7.56 15.85
C ALA A 129 5.83 8.01 15.27
N SER A 130 5.64 9.30 15.00
CA SER A 130 4.39 9.83 14.44
C SER A 130 4.15 9.46 12.97
N THR A 131 5.18 9.02 12.24
CA THR A 131 5.09 8.69 10.81
C THR A 131 5.17 7.20 10.54
N THR A 132 5.82 6.42 11.42
CA THR A 132 6.04 4.99 11.27
C THR A 132 5.11 4.22 12.19
N GLY A 133 4.49 3.16 11.67
CA GLY A 133 3.50 2.39 12.39
C GLY A 133 3.37 0.95 11.94
N LYS A 134 2.54 0.21 12.66
CA LYS A 134 2.15 -1.15 12.31
C LYS A 134 1.00 -1.11 11.31
N ILE A 135 1.01 -2.04 10.36
CA ILE A 135 -0.14 -2.33 9.51
C ILE A 135 -0.69 -3.67 9.96
N PHE A 136 -2.00 -3.74 10.18
CA PHE A 136 -2.70 -5.00 10.41
C PHE A 136 -3.68 -5.27 9.28
N ALA A 137 -3.79 -6.52 8.87
CA ALA A 137 -4.66 -6.94 7.77
C ALA A 137 -5.20 -8.35 7.98
N GLU A 138 -6.38 -8.65 7.45
CA GLU A 138 -6.96 -9.99 7.42
C GLU A 138 -6.83 -10.59 6.03
N GLY A 139 -6.11 -11.72 5.95
CA GLY A 139 -5.97 -12.48 4.72
C GLY A 139 -7.25 -13.21 4.29
N PRO A 140 -7.33 -13.74 3.06
CA PRO A 140 -8.55 -14.34 2.51
C PRO A 140 -9.09 -15.55 3.28
N GLN A 141 -8.25 -16.19 4.11
CA GLN A 141 -8.60 -17.34 4.96
C GLN A 141 -8.90 -16.93 6.41
N GLY A 142 -9.00 -15.63 6.71
CA GLY A 142 -9.25 -15.10 8.05
C GLY A 142 -8.01 -15.01 8.96
N GLN A 143 -6.83 -15.33 8.43
CA GLN A 143 -5.57 -15.17 9.16
C GLN A 143 -5.27 -13.68 9.34
N LEU A 144 -4.91 -13.28 10.56
CA LEU A 144 -4.50 -11.92 10.86
C LEU A 144 -3.00 -11.77 10.67
N TYR A 145 -2.62 -10.75 9.90
CA TYR A 145 -1.24 -10.42 9.61
C TYR A 145 -0.84 -9.07 10.17
N GLU A 146 0.44 -8.95 10.50
CA GLU A 146 1.09 -7.68 10.80
C GLU A 146 2.25 -7.38 9.84
N CYS A 147 2.42 -6.10 9.56
CA CYS A 147 3.47 -5.50 8.74
C CYS A 147 3.87 -4.15 9.35
N SER A 148 4.71 -3.40 8.65
CA SER A 148 5.01 -2.00 8.97
C SER A 148 4.77 -1.10 7.76
N GLY A 149 4.55 0.18 8.02
CA GLY A 149 4.40 1.20 6.98
C GLY A 149 4.84 2.57 7.48
N SER A 150 4.88 3.54 6.58
CA SER A 150 5.12 4.94 6.96
C SER A 150 4.21 5.88 6.18
N VAL A 151 3.68 6.88 6.88
CA VAL A 151 2.95 7.99 6.26
C VAL A 151 3.91 8.77 5.37
N ILE A 152 3.48 9.06 4.16
CA ILE A 152 4.21 9.89 3.20
C ILE A 152 3.43 11.16 2.88
N THR A 153 4.14 12.20 2.46
CA THR A 153 3.48 13.39 1.93
C THR A 153 2.82 13.04 0.59
N ALA A 154 1.51 13.21 0.52
CA ALA A 154 0.70 13.04 -0.67
C ALA A 154 -0.45 14.05 -0.64
N ASP A 155 -0.97 14.42 -1.81
CA ASP A 155 -2.02 15.45 -1.93
C ASP A 155 -3.29 15.13 -1.12
N ASN A 156 -3.60 13.84 -0.95
CA ASN A 156 -4.76 13.38 -0.19
C ASN A 156 -4.57 13.39 1.33
N GLN A 157 -3.34 13.68 1.80
CA GLN A 157 -2.95 13.67 3.22
C GLN A 157 -3.29 12.37 3.97
N ASN A 158 -3.45 11.27 3.24
CA ASN A 158 -3.90 9.99 3.75
C ASN A 158 -3.27 8.83 2.97
N THR A 159 -1.94 8.84 2.86
CA THR A 159 -1.19 7.82 2.12
C THR A 159 -0.11 7.21 3.00
N VAL A 160 -0.12 5.87 3.07
CA VAL A 160 0.88 5.06 3.76
C VAL A 160 1.66 4.26 2.72
N TRP A 161 2.98 4.32 2.77
CA TRP A 161 3.86 3.49 1.97
C TRP A 161 4.20 2.18 2.72
N THR A 162 4.02 1.05 2.05
CA THR A 162 4.36 -0.30 2.53
C THR A 162 4.71 -1.24 1.36
N ALA A 163 5.05 -2.49 1.66
CA ALA A 163 5.31 -3.54 0.68
C ALA A 163 4.00 -4.14 0.11
N GLY A 164 4.02 -4.57 -1.15
CA GLY A 164 2.85 -5.19 -1.78
C GLY A 164 2.33 -6.43 -1.04
N HIS A 165 3.23 -7.27 -0.51
CA HIS A 165 2.85 -8.48 0.23
C HIS A 165 2.16 -8.21 1.58
N CYS A 166 2.24 -6.97 2.09
CA CYS A 166 1.52 -6.57 3.29
C CYS A 166 0.03 -6.37 3.04
N LEU A 167 -0.37 -6.19 1.77
CA LEU A 167 -1.74 -5.86 1.37
C LEU A 167 -2.35 -6.89 0.43
N HIS A 168 -1.55 -7.81 -0.13
CA HIS A 168 -1.96 -8.72 -1.19
C HIS A 168 -1.25 -10.08 -1.10
N ASN A 169 -1.98 -11.17 -1.36
CA ASN A 169 -1.48 -12.53 -1.18
C ASN A 169 -0.57 -13.05 -2.31
N GLY A 170 -0.34 -12.25 -3.35
CA GLY A 170 0.44 -12.62 -4.54
C GLY A 170 -0.33 -13.48 -5.56
N ASN A 171 -1.55 -13.91 -5.25
CA ASN A 171 -2.40 -14.80 -6.06
C ASN A 171 -3.72 -14.12 -6.46
N GLY A 172 -3.69 -12.80 -6.69
CA GLY A 172 -4.81 -12.00 -7.17
C GLY A 172 -5.86 -11.61 -6.12
N GLN A 173 -5.56 -11.72 -4.82
CA GLN A 173 -6.47 -11.28 -3.76
C GLN A 173 -5.80 -10.30 -2.80
N PHE A 174 -6.42 -9.13 -2.64
CA PHE A 174 -6.10 -8.19 -1.59
C PHE A 174 -6.56 -8.70 -0.23
N TYR A 175 -5.87 -8.26 0.82
CA TYR A 175 -6.32 -8.43 2.19
C TYR A 175 -7.47 -7.48 2.50
N SER A 176 -8.22 -7.80 3.54
CA SER A 176 -9.35 -7.03 4.04
C SER A 176 -9.08 -6.53 5.45
N ASN A 177 -9.97 -5.68 5.99
CA ASN A 177 -9.81 -5.10 7.33
C ASN A 177 -8.39 -4.54 7.54
N ILE A 178 -7.93 -3.67 6.63
CA ILE A 178 -6.59 -3.12 6.70
C ILE A 178 -6.63 -1.87 7.59
N THR A 179 -5.83 -1.83 8.65
CA THR A 179 -5.65 -0.64 9.51
C THR A 179 -4.17 -0.31 9.67
N PHE A 180 -3.85 0.97 9.82
CA PHE A 180 -2.49 1.45 10.07
C PHE A 180 -2.46 2.21 11.39
N VAL A 181 -1.53 1.85 12.28
CA VAL A 181 -1.48 2.39 13.64
C VAL A 181 -0.10 3.01 13.88
N PRO A 182 0.05 4.35 13.77
CA PRO A 182 1.31 5.04 14.03
C PRO A 182 1.76 4.87 15.48
N ALA A 183 3.08 4.70 15.68
CA ALA A 183 3.69 4.42 16.98
C ALA A 183 3.05 3.28 17.78
N HIS A 184 2.46 2.28 17.12
CA HIS A 184 1.84 1.16 17.82
C HIS A 184 2.83 0.42 18.71
N ASP A 185 2.48 0.26 19.99
CA ASP A 185 3.24 -0.54 20.97
C ASP A 185 2.28 -1.41 21.78
N ASN A 186 2.31 -2.73 21.55
CA ASN A 186 1.55 -3.72 22.31
C ASN A 186 0.04 -3.42 22.49
N GLY A 187 -0.62 -2.83 21.49
CA GLY A 187 -2.03 -2.45 21.51
C GLY A 187 -2.29 -1.00 21.92
N GLU A 188 -1.25 -0.21 22.18
CA GLU A 188 -1.35 1.24 22.33
C GLU A 188 -1.32 1.91 20.96
N ALA A 189 -2.17 2.92 20.77
CA ALA A 189 -2.36 3.66 19.52
C ALA A 189 -2.39 5.17 19.83
N PRO A 190 -1.25 5.78 20.23
CA PRO A 190 -1.23 7.15 20.73
C PRO A 190 -1.62 8.21 19.67
N TYR A 191 -1.56 7.84 18.39
CA TYR A 191 -1.97 8.70 17.26
C TYR A 191 -3.24 8.21 16.56
N GLY A 192 -3.96 7.24 17.15
CA GLY A 192 -5.14 6.63 16.55
C GLY A 192 -4.82 5.57 15.49
N GLU A 193 -5.84 5.26 14.69
CA GLU A 193 -5.84 4.34 13.55
C GLU A 193 -6.36 5.05 12.30
#